data_AF-A0A426XA86-F1
#
_entry.id   AF-A0A426XA86-F1
#
_cell.length_a   1.000
_cell.length_b   1.000
_cell.length_c   1.000
_cell.angle_alpha   90.00
_cell.angle_beta   90.00
_cell.angle_gamma   90.00
#
_symmetry.space_group_name_H-M   'P 1'
#
loop_
_entity.id
_entity.type
_entity.pdbx_description
1 polymer ?
#
loop_
_entity_poly.entity_id
_entity_poly.type
_entity_poly.pdbx_seq_one_letter_code
_entity_poly.pdbx_strand_id
1 'polypeptide(L)'
;VVFPTLRVQTHGEEASNQQLHKNLDLLEEKRADGHLQTLAYRRAVTKLYNRRGKLTPNWKDPYRVVEVVREGTYTLATMEGRVLSRTWHISNL
;
A
#
# COMPACT_ATOMS: atom_id res chain seq x y z
N VAL A 1 47.89 -14.29 -32.40
CA VAL A 1 48.19 -14.68 -31.00
C VAL A 1 47.82 -13.51 -30.11
N VAL A 2 46.88 -13.68 -29.18
CA VAL A 2 46.44 -12.61 -28.26
C VAL A 2 47.34 -12.66 -27.02
N PHE A 3 48.03 -11.57 -26.72
CA PHE A 3 48.90 -11.48 -25.53
C PHE A 3 48.09 -10.92 -24.35
N PRO A 4 48.12 -11.57 -23.16
CA PRO A 4 47.39 -11.08 -22.00
C PRO A 4 48.02 -9.79 -21.48
N THR A 5 47.20 -8.79 -21.15
CA THR A 5 47.67 -7.56 -20.51
C THR A 5 48.11 -7.84 -19.07
N LEU A 6 49.10 -7.08 -18.56
CA LEU A 6 49.61 -7.23 -17.18
C LEU A 6 48.50 -7.19 -16.13
N ARG A 7 47.44 -6.41 -16.38
CA ARG A 7 46.25 -6.33 -15.52
C ARG A 7 45.54 -7.68 -15.35
N VAL A 8 45.50 -8.51 -16.39
CA VAL A 8 44.93 -9.86 -16.35
C VAL A 8 45.86 -10.82 -15.61
N GLN A 9 47.18 -10.59 -15.65
CA GLN A 9 48.17 -11.44 -14.96
C GLN A 9 48.29 -11.13 -13.45
N THR A 10 47.98 -9.91 -13.01
CA THR A 10 48.06 -9.47 -11.61
C THR A 10 46.69 -9.36 -10.92
N HIS A 11 45.63 -9.82 -11.57
CA HIS A 11 44.27 -9.69 -11.08
C HIS A 11 43.97 -10.74 -10.00
N GLY A 12 43.82 -10.28 -8.75
CA GLY A 12 43.31 -11.07 -7.64
C GLY A 12 41.80 -11.26 -7.75
N GLU A 13 41.38 -12.09 -8.72
CA GLU A 13 39.98 -12.41 -9.03
C GLU A 13 39.22 -12.87 -7.77
N GLU A 14 39.88 -13.71 -6.97
CA GLU A 14 39.37 -14.24 -5.71
C GLU A 14 39.00 -13.13 -4.70
N ALA A 15 39.87 -12.15 -4.48
CA ALA A 15 39.63 -11.07 -3.53
C ALA A 15 38.53 -10.11 -4.01
N SER A 16 38.48 -9.84 -5.32
CA SER A 16 37.42 -9.04 -5.94
C SER A 16 36.06 -9.73 -5.85
N ASN A 17 36.00 -11.03 -6.15
CA ASN A 17 34.79 -11.84 -6.04
C ASN A 17 34.32 -11.99 -4.58
N GLN A 18 35.25 -12.18 -3.63
CA GLN A 18 34.92 -12.20 -2.20
C GLN A 18 34.34 -10.85 -1.73
N GLN A 19 34.85 -9.73 -2.22
CA GLN A 19 34.30 -8.41 -1.91
C GLN A 19 32.90 -8.21 -2.53
N LEU A 20 32.67 -8.70 -3.75
CA LEU A 20 31.37 -8.68 -4.41
C LEU A 20 30.32 -9.47 -3.61
N HIS A 21 30.65 -10.66 -3.11
CA HIS A 21 29.76 -11.45 -2.27
C HIS A 21 29.36 -10.70 -0.99
N LYS A 22 30.32 -10.07 -0.30
CA LYS A 22 30.05 -9.27 0.90
C LYS A 22 29.13 -8.07 0.61
N ASN A 23 29.35 -7.40 -0.52
CA ASN A 23 28.49 -6.28 -0.92
C ASN A 23 27.07 -6.74 -1.29
N LEU A 24 26.93 -7.91 -1.90
CA LEU A 24 25.64 -8.48 -2.28
C LEU A 24 24.80 -8.86 -1.05
N ASP A 25 25.43 -9.54 -0.08
CA ASP A 25 24.80 -9.92 1.20
C ASP A 25 24.28 -8.69 1.95
N LEU A 26 25.11 -7.64 2.05
CA LEU A 26 24.73 -6.37 2.68
C LEU A 26 23.56 -5.68 1.96
N LEU A 27 23.49 -5.77 0.63
CA LEU A 27 22.38 -5.19 -0.16
C LEU A 27 21.07 -5.95 0.09
N GLU A 28 21.11 -7.27 0.17
CA GLU A 28 19.94 -8.08 0.47
C GLU A 28 19.39 -7.79 1.88
N GLU A 29 20.27 -7.68 2.87
CA GLU A 29 19.90 -7.28 4.23
C GLU A 29 19.20 -5.92 4.26
N LYS A 30 19.75 -4.91 3.57
CA LYS A 30 19.13 -3.56 3.51
C LYS A 30 17.79 -3.54 2.78
N ARG A 31 17.61 -4.40 1.76
CA ARG A 31 16.28 -4.55 1.13
C ARG A 31 15.29 -5.21 2.08
N ALA A 32 15.71 -6.24 2.81
CA ALA A 32 14.88 -6.92 3.79
C ALA A 32 14.43 -5.96 4.91
N ASP A 33 15.33 -5.13 5.43
CA ASP A 33 15.02 -4.08 6.41
C ASP A 33 13.94 -3.11 5.90
N GLY A 34 14.06 -2.64 4.65
CA GLY A 34 13.06 -1.77 4.02
C GLY A 34 11.68 -2.43 3.88
N HIS A 35 11.66 -3.71 3.53
CA HIS A 35 10.43 -4.50 3.47
C HIS A 35 9.79 -4.69 4.85
N LEU A 36 10.59 -4.99 5.87
CA LEU A 36 10.12 -5.11 7.26
C LEU A 36 9.55 -3.79 7.78
N GLN A 37 10.22 -2.67 7.51
CA GLN A 37 9.75 -1.34 7.89
C GLN A 37 8.40 -1.01 7.22
N THR A 38 8.26 -1.32 5.94
CA THR A 38 7.01 -1.12 5.20
C THR A 38 5.87 -1.97 5.78
N LEU A 39 6.12 -3.24 6.07
CA LEU A 39 5.13 -4.14 6.69
C LEU A 39 4.72 -3.65 8.08
N ALA A 40 5.68 -3.21 8.89
CA ALA A 40 5.43 -2.64 10.22
C ALA A 40 4.58 -1.38 10.16
N TYR A 41 4.91 -0.45 9.25
CA TYR A 41 4.13 0.77 9.01
C TYR A 41 2.68 0.45 8.61
N ARG A 42 2.49 -0.42 7.61
CA ARG A 42 1.15 -0.83 7.16
C ARG A 42 0.35 -1.43 8.32
N ARG A 43 0.96 -2.32 9.12
CA ARG A 43 0.30 -2.94 10.27
C ARG A 43 -0.07 -1.93 11.35
N ALA A 44 0.79 -0.95 11.63
CA ALA A 44 0.51 0.12 12.59
C ALA A 44 -0.66 1.00 12.13
N VAL A 45 -0.65 1.39 10.86
CA VAL A 45 -1.74 2.16 10.24
C VAL A 45 -3.05 1.39 10.30
N THR A 46 -3.08 0.12 9.86
CA THR A 46 -4.27 -0.74 9.94
C THR A 46 -4.79 -0.88 11.38
N LYS A 47 -3.91 -1.04 12.37
CA LYS A 47 -4.32 -1.09 13.79
C LYS A 47 -4.96 0.21 14.25
N LEU A 48 -4.46 1.38 13.83
CA LEU A 48 -5.05 2.67 14.15
C LEU A 48 -6.46 2.82 13.54
N TYR A 49 -6.63 2.45 12.27
CA TYR A 49 -7.95 2.44 11.61
C TYR A 49 -8.92 1.46 12.30
N ASN A 50 -8.48 0.24 12.60
CA ASN A 50 -9.32 -0.77 13.27
C ASN A 50 -9.63 -0.41 14.73
N ARG A 51 -8.73 0.29 15.43
CA ARG A 51 -9.01 0.82 16.78
C ARG A 51 -10.06 1.92 16.74
N ARG A 52 -10.08 2.76 15.69
CA ARG A 52 -11.21 3.66 15.40
C ARG A 52 -12.47 2.90 14.98
N GLY A 53 -12.36 1.65 14.54
CA GLY A 53 -13.46 0.77 14.17
C GLY A 53 -14.38 0.32 15.30
N LYS A 54 -14.03 0.51 16.58
CA LYS A 54 -15.06 0.41 17.65
C LYS A 54 -16.07 1.57 17.59
N LEU A 55 -15.80 2.58 16.77
CA LEU A 55 -16.65 3.68 16.35
C LEU A 55 -16.70 3.77 14.82
N THR A 56 -16.55 2.66 14.08
CA THR A 56 -16.87 2.70 12.64
C THR A 56 -18.32 3.10 12.51
N PRO A 57 -18.64 4.20 11.82
CA PRO A 57 -20.02 4.48 11.49
C PRO A 57 -20.56 3.28 10.70
N ASN A 58 -21.79 2.88 11.01
CA ASN A 58 -22.51 1.75 10.45
C ASN A 58 -22.90 1.93 8.96
N TRP A 59 -22.15 2.77 8.21
CA TRP A 59 -22.34 2.96 6.79
C TRP A 59 -22.10 1.62 6.09
N LYS A 60 -23.19 0.96 5.70
CA LYS A 60 -23.18 -0.36 5.06
C LYS A 60 -22.32 -0.37 3.80
N ASP A 61 -22.40 0.68 3.00
CA ASP A 61 -21.64 0.95 1.79
C ASP A 61 -21.93 2.39 1.32
N PRO A 62 -21.15 2.97 0.38
CA PRO A 62 -21.47 4.28 -0.18
C PRO A 62 -22.84 4.26 -0.89
N TYR A 63 -23.64 5.30 -0.72
CA TYR A 63 -24.95 5.42 -1.39
C TYR A 63 -24.85 6.28 -2.66
N ARG A 64 -25.75 6.04 -3.62
CA ARG A 64 -25.92 6.89 -4.82
C ARG A 64 -27.22 7.66 -4.71
N VAL A 65 -27.21 8.94 -5.11
CA VAL A 65 -28.44 9.73 -5.26
C VAL A 65 -29.15 9.26 -6.52
N VAL A 66 -30.40 8.82 -6.39
CA VAL A 66 -31.24 8.37 -7.51
C VAL A 66 -32.21 9.46 -7.95
N GLU A 67 -32.68 10.26 -7.01
CA GLU A 67 -33.67 11.31 -7.27
C GLU A 67 -33.46 12.51 -6.34
N VAL A 68 -33.68 13.70 -6.89
CA VAL A 68 -33.75 14.95 -6.13
C VAL A 68 -35.21 15.27 -5.92
N VAL A 69 -35.72 15.04 -4.70
CA VAL A 69 -37.13 15.27 -4.38
C VAL A 69 -37.38 16.77 -4.22
N ARG A 70 -36.48 17.45 -3.50
CA ARG A 70 -36.47 18.90 -3.25
C ARG A 70 -35.03 19.36 -3.05
N GLU A 71 -34.77 20.65 -3.15
CA GLU A 71 -33.45 21.21 -2.84
C GLU A 71 -33.00 20.77 -1.44
N GLY A 72 -31.88 20.05 -1.37
CA GLY A 72 -31.36 19.47 -0.13
C GLY A 72 -32.00 18.15 0.32
N THR A 73 -32.99 17.59 -0.38
CA THR A 73 -33.63 16.30 -0.05
C THR A 73 -33.53 15.30 -1.20
N TYR A 74 -32.90 14.16 -0.93
CA TYR A 74 -32.51 13.17 -1.92
C TYR A 74 -33.05 11.78 -1.59
N THR A 75 -33.40 11.03 -2.61
CA THR A 75 -33.62 9.58 -2.51
C THR A 75 -32.30 8.87 -2.80
N LEU A 76 -31.88 8.01 -1.88
CA LEU A 76 -30.60 7.29 -1.97
C LEU A 76 -30.84 5.83 -2.38
N ALA A 77 -29.90 5.22 -3.09
CA ALA A 77 -29.85 3.78 -3.31
C ALA A 77 -28.51 3.20 -2.87
N THR A 78 -28.53 1.93 -2.45
CA THR A 78 -27.30 1.17 -2.23
C THR A 78 -26.56 0.94 -3.55
N MET A 79 -25.26 0.63 -3.50
CA MET A 79 -24.49 0.23 -4.69
C MET A 79 -25.07 -1.02 -5.39
N GLU A 80 -25.86 -1.82 -4.67
CA GLU A 80 -26.59 -2.98 -5.19
C GLU A 80 -27.89 -2.60 -5.93
N GLY A 81 -28.21 -1.31 -6.04
CA GLY A 81 -29.40 -0.82 -6.74
C GLY A 81 -30.69 -0.85 -5.92
N ARG A 82 -30.64 -1.16 -4.62
CA ARG A 82 -31.83 -1.08 -3.75
C ARG A 82 -32.07 0.37 -3.34
N VAL A 83 -33.20 0.91 -3.76
CA VAL A 83 -33.65 2.25 -3.35
C VAL A 83 -34.03 2.23 -1.86
N LEU A 84 -33.46 3.15 -1.08
CA LEU A 84 -33.84 3.36 0.30
C LEU A 84 -35.20 4.06 0.33
N SER A 85 -36.16 3.48 1.05
CA SER A 85 -37.53 4.00 1.13
C SER A 85 -37.63 5.36 1.84
N ARG A 86 -36.56 5.82 2.50
CA ARG A 86 -36.52 7.10 3.20
C ARG A 86 -35.81 8.16 2.36
N THR A 87 -36.38 9.36 2.31
CA THR A 87 -35.74 10.56 1.77
C THR A 87 -34.76 11.17 2.77
N TRP A 88 -33.56 11.50 2.32
CA TRP A 88 -32.46 12.00 3.15
C TRP A 88 -32.20 13.48 2.88
N HIS A 89 -32.12 14.27 3.96
CA HIS A 89 -31.70 15.65 3.88
C HIS A 89 -30.17 15.76 3.83
N ILE A 90 -29.61 16.74 3.13
CA ILE A 90 -28.15 16.93 2.99
C ILE A 90 -27.43 17.11 4.33
N SER A 91 -28.13 17.64 5.33
CA SER A 91 -27.58 17.76 6.69
C SER A 91 -27.41 16.42 7.42
N ASN A 92 -27.98 15.34 6.88
CA ASN A 92 -27.94 13.99 7.46
C ASN A 92 -27.11 13.00 6.59
N LEU A 93 -26.47 13.50 5.54
CA LEU A 93 -25.58 12.78 4.62
C LEU A 93 -24.13 13.02 5.00
#